data_AF-A0A9W6L840-F1
#
_entry.id   AF-A0A9W6L840-F1
#
_cell.length_a   1.000
_cell.length_b   1.000
_cell.length_c   1.000
_cell.angle_alpha   90.00
_cell.angle_beta   90.00
_cell.angle_gamma   90.00
#
_symmetry.space_group_name_H-M   'P 1'
#
loop_
_entity.id
_entity.type
_entity.pdbx_description
1 polymer ?
#
loop_
_entity_poly.entity_id
_entity_poly.type
_entity_poly.pdbx_seq_one_letter_code
_entity_poly.pdbx_strand_id
1 'polypeptide(L)'
;MGYHSTSETASNTADFLVRLKDFLVGTVGWTLRDDRSGDAEPSYVLASPGESGAEDIFLRFVNDSAVDRIAVRAYLYWDAATHTGVKEAFHTSYTYIKTVDASAFLYWFYADRDHVFIVTKIAAVYYGHYCGLLKRFWSGAVAVTQSAASPGSGVTLQVNDASIFRVGGYYLIKDNAGIERVQVTALDTVASPNTVTLASLVAAYASGAKIGEDPQPVVVGHYQSPGSFYAINKFDGWASTTSQTGTCGAAHGGFQTASNPDQRQGLITLFPWLAAHTTAAYKELRGELIEVYAHGGGITDSEDVLDLGGVTYKVFNLSGPGWCAVKE
;
A
#
# COMPACT_ATOMS: atom_id res chain seq x y z
N MET A 1 -11.79 -4.20 -13.16
CA MET A 1 -11.42 -5.59 -13.50
C MET A 1 -11.85 -6.48 -12.33
N GLY A 2 -11.75 -7.81 -12.43
CA GLY A 2 -12.32 -8.71 -11.42
C GLY A 2 -11.46 -8.78 -10.15
N TYR A 3 -12.10 -8.96 -9.00
CA TYR A 3 -11.40 -9.46 -7.81
C TYR A 3 -11.15 -10.95 -8.03
N HIS A 4 -9.93 -11.40 -7.77
CA HIS A 4 -9.49 -12.77 -8.05
C HIS A 4 -9.09 -13.46 -6.77
N SER A 5 -9.43 -14.74 -6.66
CA SER A 5 -9.01 -15.58 -5.55
C SER A 5 -8.50 -16.94 -6.02
N THR A 6 -7.56 -17.51 -5.27
CA THR A 6 -7.13 -18.91 -5.41
C THR A 6 -6.66 -19.45 -4.06
N SER A 7 -6.72 -20.76 -3.90
CA SER A 7 -6.20 -21.42 -2.69
C SER A 7 -5.59 -22.77 -3.04
N GLU A 8 -4.37 -23.00 -2.59
CA GLU A 8 -3.65 -24.26 -2.82
C GLU A 8 -2.70 -24.54 -1.65
N THR A 9 -1.85 -25.54 -1.85
CA THR A 9 -0.77 -25.91 -0.93
C THR A 9 0.56 -25.50 -1.52
N ALA A 10 1.38 -24.79 -0.75
CA ALA A 10 2.78 -24.57 -1.07
C ALA A 10 3.66 -25.61 -0.37
N SER A 11 4.71 -26.06 -1.06
CA SER A 11 5.63 -27.08 -0.55
C SER A 11 6.64 -26.50 0.46
N ASN A 12 6.97 -25.22 0.31
CA ASN A 12 7.90 -24.44 1.14
C ASN A 12 7.79 -22.94 0.76
N THR A 13 8.63 -22.09 1.35
CA THR A 13 8.65 -20.64 1.11
C THR A 13 9.00 -20.28 -0.33
N ALA A 14 9.93 -21.01 -0.97
CA ALA A 14 10.33 -20.74 -2.35
C ALA A 14 9.21 -21.04 -3.36
N ASP A 15 8.54 -22.19 -3.21
CA ASP A 15 7.37 -22.57 -4.02
C ASP A 15 6.24 -21.55 -3.85
N PHE A 16 5.98 -21.13 -2.61
CA PHE A 16 5.00 -20.09 -2.31
C PHE A 16 5.30 -18.75 -3.02
N LEU A 17 6.55 -18.30 -3.02
CA LEU A 17 6.95 -17.05 -3.68
C LEU A 17 6.71 -17.09 -5.19
N VAL A 18 7.05 -18.22 -5.84
CA VAL A 18 6.82 -18.42 -7.27
C VAL A 18 5.31 -18.40 -7.57
N ARG A 19 4.51 -19.11 -6.78
CA ARG A 19 3.05 -19.16 -6.91
C ARG A 19 2.38 -17.81 -6.72
N LEU A 20 2.85 -17.01 -5.75
CA LEU A 20 2.36 -15.64 -5.55
C LEU A 20 2.63 -14.79 -6.79
N LYS A 21 3.86 -14.81 -7.30
CA LYS A 21 4.23 -14.09 -8.53
C LYS A 21 3.40 -14.56 -9.73
N ASP A 22 3.19 -15.87 -9.90
CA ASP A 22 2.42 -16.42 -11.02
C ASP A 22 0.94 -16.02 -10.96
N PHE A 23 0.35 -16.03 -9.77
CA PHE A 23 -1.02 -15.56 -9.57
C PHE A 23 -1.15 -14.07 -9.91
N LEU A 24 -0.29 -13.21 -9.35
CA LEU A 24 -0.38 -11.77 -9.55
C LEU A 24 -0.14 -11.38 -11.02
N VAL A 25 0.83 -12.01 -11.70
CA VAL A 25 1.15 -11.69 -13.09
C VAL A 25 0.19 -12.36 -14.07
N GLY A 26 -0.02 -13.66 -13.91
CA GLY A 26 -0.78 -14.48 -14.86
C GLY A 26 -2.30 -14.36 -14.74
N THR A 27 -2.81 -14.01 -13.56
CA THR A 27 -4.27 -13.95 -13.30
C THR A 27 -4.73 -12.51 -13.05
N VAL A 28 -4.09 -11.80 -12.13
CA VAL A 28 -4.57 -10.48 -11.66
C VAL A 28 -4.17 -9.34 -12.62
N GLY A 29 -3.08 -9.54 -13.37
CA GLY A 29 -2.59 -8.55 -14.34
C GLY A 29 -1.64 -7.51 -13.75
N TRP A 30 -0.94 -7.85 -12.67
CA TRP A 30 0.25 -7.13 -12.24
C TRP A 30 1.40 -7.40 -13.22
N THR A 31 2.41 -6.54 -13.20
CA THR A 31 3.61 -6.67 -14.04
C THR A 31 4.80 -7.11 -13.21
N LEU A 32 5.56 -8.10 -13.69
CA LEU A 32 6.89 -8.40 -13.16
C LEU A 32 7.85 -7.28 -13.55
N ARG A 33 8.18 -6.41 -12.60
CA ARG A 33 9.05 -5.25 -12.79
C ARG A 33 10.52 -5.63 -12.81
N ASP A 34 10.92 -6.54 -11.92
CA ASP A 34 12.30 -7.01 -11.80
C ASP A 34 12.32 -8.45 -11.27
N ASP A 35 13.10 -9.31 -11.92
CA ASP A 35 13.31 -10.70 -11.52
C ASP A 35 14.67 -10.83 -10.85
N ARG A 36 14.63 -11.12 -9.55
CA ARG A 36 15.79 -11.28 -8.67
C ARG A 36 15.82 -12.68 -8.09
N SER A 37 15.25 -13.68 -8.78
CA SER A 37 15.18 -15.05 -8.27
C SER A 37 16.55 -15.75 -8.18
N GLY A 38 17.56 -15.23 -8.89
CA GLY A 38 18.94 -15.74 -8.86
C GLY A 38 19.83 -15.14 -7.77
N ASP A 39 19.32 -14.19 -6.97
CA ASP A 39 20.06 -13.58 -5.88
C ASP A 39 20.21 -14.51 -4.66
N ALA A 40 21.12 -14.16 -3.76
CA ALA A 40 21.26 -14.83 -2.46
C ALA A 40 19.97 -14.76 -1.60
N GLU A 41 19.19 -13.69 -1.79
CA GLU A 41 17.83 -13.54 -1.28
C GLU A 41 16.87 -13.45 -2.49
N PRO A 42 16.39 -14.60 -3.00
CA PRO A 42 15.52 -14.64 -4.17
C PRO A 42 14.32 -13.74 -3.98
N SER A 43 14.03 -12.88 -4.97
CA SER A 43 12.91 -11.95 -4.86
C SER A 43 12.28 -11.60 -6.20
N TYR A 44 11.05 -11.10 -6.14
CA TYR A 44 10.35 -10.51 -7.27
C TYR A 44 9.89 -9.12 -6.92
N VAL A 45 10.11 -8.16 -7.83
CA VAL A 45 9.50 -6.84 -7.75
C VAL A 45 8.32 -6.81 -8.70
N LEU A 46 7.14 -6.57 -8.16
CA LEU A 46 5.89 -6.52 -8.91
C LEU A 46 5.36 -5.09 -8.90
N ALA A 47 4.78 -4.69 -10.03
CA ALA A 47 4.21 -3.37 -10.21
C ALA A 47 2.76 -3.45 -10.69
N SER A 48 1.94 -2.50 -10.26
CA SER A 48 0.56 -2.36 -10.74
C SER A 48 0.17 -0.88 -10.91
N PRO A 49 -0.54 -0.53 -12.00
CA PRO A 49 -1.10 0.82 -12.18
C PRO A 49 -2.43 1.03 -11.43
N GLY A 50 -2.87 0.04 -10.63
CA GLY A 50 -4.20 0.04 -10.02
C GLY A 50 -5.32 -0.25 -11.02
N GLU A 51 -6.53 -0.42 -10.51
CA GLU A 51 -7.75 -0.54 -11.31
C GLU A 51 -8.10 0.77 -12.02
N SER A 52 -7.72 1.91 -11.43
CA SER A 52 -7.89 3.25 -12.02
C SER A 52 -6.95 3.51 -13.20
N GLY A 53 -5.83 2.78 -13.27
CA GLY A 53 -4.73 3.04 -14.21
C GLY A 53 -3.86 4.25 -13.84
N ALA A 54 -4.17 4.94 -12.73
CA ALA A 54 -3.50 6.17 -12.31
C ALA A 54 -2.54 5.95 -11.12
N GLU A 55 -2.44 4.75 -10.58
CA GLU A 55 -1.63 4.45 -9.40
C GLU A 55 -0.21 4.07 -9.78
N ASP A 56 0.70 4.15 -8.82
CA ASP A 56 2.04 3.58 -8.93
C ASP A 56 2.25 2.63 -7.75
N ILE A 57 1.99 1.34 -7.94
CA ILE A 57 2.20 0.35 -6.88
C ILE A 57 3.48 -0.41 -7.21
N PHE A 58 4.47 -0.38 -6.32
CA PHE A 58 5.70 -1.15 -6.42
C PHE A 58 5.92 -1.93 -5.13
N LEU A 59 5.88 -3.26 -5.21
CA LEU A 59 6.08 -4.16 -4.09
C LEU A 59 7.18 -5.17 -4.41
N ARG A 60 8.10 -5.38 -3.46
CA ARG A 60 9.09 -6.44 -3.52
C ARG A 60 8.76 -7.52 -2.50
N PHE A 61 8.74 -8.76 -2.98
CA PHE A 61 8.56 -9.96 -2.18
C PHE A 61 9.90 -10.71 -2.14
N VAL A 62 10.49 -10.81 -0.96
CA VAL A 62 11.83 -11.40 -0.75
C VAL A 62 11.70 -12.68 0.04
N ASN A 63 12.23 -13.78 -0.50
CA ASN A 63 12.47 -14.98 0.28
C ASN A 63 13.62 -14.73 1.26
N ASP A 64 13.27 -14.53 2.52
CA ASP A 64 14.24 -14.29 3.58
C ASP A 64 14.83 -15.64 4.01
N SER A 65 15.91 -16.05 3.35
CA SER A 65 16.47 -17.40 3.50
C SER A 65 16.98 -17.73 4.92
N ALA A 66 17.09 -16.73 5.80
CA ALA A 66 17.48 -16.92 7.19
C ALA A 66 16.30 -17.31 8.11
N VAL A 67 15.05 -17.10 7.67
CA VAL A 67 13.85 -17.29 8.49
C VAL A 67 12.65 -17.62 7.60
N ASP A 68 11.84 -18.60 8.00
CA ASP A 68 10.60 -18.98 7.32
C ASP A 68 9.57 -17.83 7.16
N ARG A 69 9.77 -16.99 6.14
CA ARG A 69 8.92 -15.86 5.75
C ARG A 69 9.25 -15.31 4.35
N ILE A 70 8.26 -14.63 3.77
CA ILE A 70 8.48 -13.69 2.65
C ILE A 70 8.45 -12.27 3.20
N ALA A 71 9.58 -11.57 3.20
CA ALA A 71 9.60 -10.15 3.55
C ALA A 71 8.95 -9.32 2.43
N VAL A 72 8.10 -8.38 2.82
CA VAL A 72 7.38 -7.50 1.88
C VAL A 72 7.82 -6.07 2.09
N ARG A 73 8.20 -5.41 1.01
CA ARG A 73 8.70 -4.04 0.98
C ARG A 73 7.95 -3.26 -0.09
N ALA A 74 7.60 -2.01 0.19
CA ALA A 74 7.01 -1.13 -0.81
C ALA A 74 7.96 0.00 -1.18
N TYR A 75 7.80 0.56 -2.38
CA TYR A 75 8.67 1.62 -2.90
C TYR A 75 7.86 2.71 -3.61
N LEU A 76 8.33 3.96 -3.52
CA LEU A 76 7.83 5.04 -4.38
C LEU A 76 7.98 4.65 -5.86
N TYR A 77 9.15 4.09 -6.20
CA TYR A 77 9.51 3.64 -7.52
C TYR A 77 10.60 2.55 -7.44
N TRP A 78 10.67 1.67 -8.45
CA TRP A 78 11.76 0.71 -8.62
C TRP A 78 12.40 0.83 -10.01
N ASP A 79 13.71 1.04 -10.02
CA ASP A 79 14.54 1.01 -11.21
C ASP A 79 15.09 -0.41 -11.45
N ALA A 80 14.51 -1.11 -12.42
CA ALA A 80 14.93 -2.45 -12.80
C ALA A 80 16.27 -2.49 -13.54
N ALA A 81 16.76 -1.36 -14.08
CA ALA A 81 18.06 -1.33 -14.76
C ALA A 81 19.22 -1.31 -13.77
N THR A 82 19.03 -0.67 -12.61
CA THR A 82 20.03 -0.59 -11.54
C THR A 82 19.73 -1.51 -10.36
N HIS A 83 18.57 -2.17 -10.36
CA HIS A 83 18.05 -2.99 -9.26
C HIS A 83 17.95 -2.22 -7.94
N THR A 84 17.51 -0.96 -8.01
CA THR A 84 17.40 -0.07 -6.85
C THR A 84 15.98 0.48 -6.67
N GLY A 85 15.58 0.58 -5.40
CA GLY A 85 14.31 1.14 -5.00
C GLY A 85 14.45 2.56 -4.46
N VAL A 86 13.47 3.41 -4.77
CA VAL A 86 13.39 4.79 -4.25
C VAL A 86 12.34 4.85 -3.15
N LYS A 87 12.69 5.50 -2.02
CA LYS A 87 11.86 5.64 -0.81
C LYS A 87 11.15 4.33 -0.43
N GLU A 88 11.93 3.42 0.14
CA GLU A 88 11.46 2.12 0.63
C GLU A 88 10.59 2.28 1.90
N ALA A 89 9.57 1.44 2.04
CA ALA A 89 8.73 1.35 3.24
C ALA A 89 8.59 -0.10 3.69
N PHE A 90 9.13 -0.41 4.87
CA PHE A 90 9.00 -1.73 5.51
C PHE A 90 9.42 -1.68 6.99
N HIS A 91 9.20 -2.79 7.68
CA HIS A 91 9.77 -3.06 9.00
C HIS A 91 10.38 -4.45 9.08
N THR A 92 11.65 -4.52 9.48
CA THR A 92 12.48 -5.75 9.49
C THR A 92 11.84 -6.95 10.19
N SER A 93 11.12 -6.71 11.29
CA SER A 93 10.51 -7.77 12.10
C SER A 93 9.01 -7.98 11.88
N TYR A 94 8.33 -7.19 11.04
CA TYR A 94 6.86 -7.16 11.05
C TYR A 94 6.22 -7.24 9.67
N THR A 95 6.82 -6.65 8.63
CA THR A 95 6.23 -6.62 7.29
C THR A 95 6.63 -7.84 6.48
N TYR A 96 5.98 -8.96 6.75
CA TYR A 96 6.24 -10.22 6.05
C TYR A 96 4.98 -11.08 5.95
N ILE A 97 5.01 -12.05 5.05
CA ILE A 97 4.05 -13.15 4.95
C ILE A 97 4.66 -14.35 5.68
N LYS A 98 3.92 -14.92 6.63
CA LYS A 98 4.42 -16.07 7.40
C LYS A 98 4.37 -17.34 6.54
N THR A 99 5.49 -18.04 6.44
CA THR A 99 5.63 -19.33 5.73
C THR A 99 6.31 -20.35 6.64
N VAL A 100 6.62 -21.54 6.10
CA VAL A 100 7.42 -22.59 6.74
C VAL A 100 8.13 -23.41 5.67
N ASP A 101 9.42 -23.71 5.84
CA ASP A 101 10.18 -24.55 4.89
C ASP A 101 10.17 -26.03 5.24
N ALA A 102 9.99 -26.35 6.52
CA ALA A 102 10.04 -27.73 7.02
C ALA A 102 8.85 -28.60 6.61
N SER A 103 7.75 -28.00 6.10
CA SER A 103 6.54 -28.72 5.73
C SER A 103 5.70 -27.96 4.71
N ALA A 104 4.87 -28.66 3.96
CA ALA A 104 3.84 -28.03 3.14
C ALA A 104 2.80 -27.27 4.00
N PHE A 105 2.23 -26.21 3.46
CA PHE A 105 1.23 -25.38 4.13
C PHE A 105 0.17 -24.84 3.15
N LEU A 106 -1.04 -24.60 3.65
CA LEU A 106 -2.14 -24.05 2.85
C LEU A 106 -2.02 -22.53 2.74
N TYR A 107 -2.44 -22.01 1.60
CA TYR A 107 -2.57 -20.57 1.37
C TYR A 107 -3.84 -20.20 0.63
N TRP A 108 -4.22 -18.93 0.78
CA TRP A 108 -5.26 -18.26 0.00
C TRP A 108 -4.72 -16.92 -0.47
N PHE A 109 -4.85 -16.65 -1.77
CA PHE A 109 -4.58 -15.35 -2.37
C PHE A 109 -5.90 -14.70 -2.76
N TYR A 110 -6.01 -13.42 -2.48
CA TYR A 110 -7.10 -12.55 -2.92
C TYR A 110 -6.47 -11.27 -3.43
N ALA A 111 -6.80 -10.87 -4.66
CA ALA A 111 -6.17 -9.69 -5.24
C ALA A 111 -6.97 -9.11 -6.41
N ASP A 112 -6.80 -7.82 -6.60
CA ASP A 112 -7.09 -7.09 -7.84
C ASP A 112 -5.84 -6.25 -8.18
N ARG A 113 -5.95 -5.29 -9.11
CA ARG A 113 -4.82 -4.42 -9.42
C ARG A 113 -4.50 -3.40 -8.33
N ASP A 114 -5.37 -3.18 -7.36
CA ASP A 114 -5.16 -2.22 -6.28
C ASP A 114 -4.45 -2.84 -5.08
N HIS A 115 -4.72 -4.11 -4.76
CA HIS A 115 -4.21 -4.72 -3.54
C HIS A 115 -4.07 -6.25 -3.60
N VAL A 116 -3.39 -6.78 -2.59
CA VAL A 116 -3.23 -8.21 -2.36
C VAL A 116 -3.48 -8.50 -0.88
N PHE A 117 -4.41 -9.40 -0.60
CA PHE A 117 -4.59 -10.02 0.70
C PHE A 117 -4.23 -11.51 0.64
N ILE A 118 -3.45 -11.95 1.62
CA ILE A 118 -2.87 -13.30 1.66
C ILE A 118 -3.17 -13.89 3.02
N VAL A 119 -3.65 -15.13 3.02
CA VAL A 119 -3.75 -15.94 4.22
C VAL A 119 -2.86 -17.16 4.07
N THR A 120 -2.06 -17.47 5.09
CA THR A 120 -1.35 -18.75 5.21
C THR A 120 -1.80 -19.48 6.46
N LYS A 121 -1.90 -20.80 6.39
CA LYS A 121 -2.21 -21.66 7.54
C LYS A 121 -1.00 -22.54 7.84
N ILE A 122 -0.33 -22.23 8.95
CA ILE A 122 0.84 -22.97 9.44
C ILE A 122 0.40 -23.79 10.65
N ALA A 123 0.44 -25.11 10.52
CA ALA A 123 -0.20 -26.04 11.46
C ALA A 123 -1.68 -25.66 11.69
N ALA A 124 -2.03 -25.21 12.90
CA ALA A 124 -3.39 -24.82 13.26
C ALA A 124 -3.64 -23.30 13.27
N VAL A 125 -2.66 -22.49 12.83
CA VAL A 125 -2.70 -21.04 12.98
C VAL A 125 -2.78 -20.35 11.62
N TYR A 126 -3.73 -19.42 11.47
CA TYR A 126 -3.87 -18.57 10.29
C TYR A 126 -3.14 -17.25 10.49
N TYR A 127 -2.39 -16.83 9.47
CA TYR A 127 -1.71 -15.56 9.39
C TYR A 127 -2.22 -14.78 8.19
N GLY A 128 -2.42 -13.47 8.35
CA GLY A 128 -2.89 -12.59 7.29
C GLY A 128 -1.84 -11.54 6.93
N HIS A 129 -1.72 -11.23 5.64
CA HIS A 129 -0.90 -10.14 5.14
C HIS A 129 -1.69 -9.34 4.09
N TYR A 130 -1.64 -8.02 4.19
CA TYR A 130 -2.25 -7.10 3.22
C TYR A 130 -1.20 -6.16 2.68
N CYS A 131 -1.20 -5.89 1.38
CA CYS A 131 -0.33 -4.89 0.77
C CYS A 131 -0.98 -4.30 -0.49
N GLY A 132 -0.56 -3.09 -0.88
CA GLY A 132 -1.16 -2.34 -1.97
C GLY A 132 -1.90 -1.10 -1.46
N LEU A 133 -2.97 -0.70 -2.12
CA LEU A 133 -3.76 0.48 -1.75
C LEU A 133 -4.73 0.17 -0.62
N LEU A 134 -5.11 1.18 0.14
CA LEU A 134 -6.31 1.15 1.00
C LEU A 134 -7.48 1.80 0.26
N LYS A 135 -8.72 1.65 0.77
CA LYS A 135 -9.79 2.55 0.33
C LYS A 135 -9.34 3.99 0.59
N ARG A 136 -9.59 4.84 -0.39
CA ARG A 136 -9.18 6.24 -0.31
C ARG A 136 -10.05 6.97 0.70
N PHE A 137 -9.42 7.57 1.69
CA PHE A 137 -10.10 8.30 2.77
C PHE A 137 -10.43 9.74 2.41
N TRP A 138 -9.60 10.40 1.58
CA TRP A 138 -9.87 11.75 1.07
C TRP A 138 -10.30 11.72 -0.38
N SER A 139 -9.33 11.88 -1.29
CA SER A 139 -9.57 11.94 -2.71
C SER A 139 -8.59 11.06 -3.46
N GLY A 140 -9.10 10.47 -4.54
CA GLY A 140 -8.29 9.80 -5.54
C GLY A 140 -7.92 10.67 -6.73
N ALA A 141 -8.30 11.94 -6.69
CA ALA A 141 -8.02 12.87 -7.76
C ALA A 141 -6.53 13.23 -7.77
N VAL A 142 -5.92 13.04 -8.94
CA VAL A 142 -4.52 13.32 -9.20
C VAL A 142 -4.43 14.05 -10.53
N ALA A 143 -3.70 15.16 -10.54
CA ALA A 143 -3.30 15.84 -11.76
C ALA A 143 -1.87 15.44 -12.13
N VAL A 144 -1.55 15.53 -13.42
CA VAL A 144 -0.27 15.17 -14.01
C VAL A 144 0.37 16.42 -14.58
N THR A 145 1.64 16.66 -14.25
CA THR A 145 2.40 17.79 -14.78
C THR A 145 2.67 17.59 -16.27
N GLN A 146 2.45 18.65 -17.05
CA GLN A 146 2.66 18.64 -18.51
C GLN A 146 4.10 19.02 -18.88
N SER A 147 4.83 19.65 -17.97
CA SER A 147 6.22 20.06 -18.14
C SER A 147 7.04 19.74 -16.90
N ALA A 148 8.36 19.67 -17.07
CA ALA A 148 9.27 19.62 -15.93
C ALA A 148 9.18 20.92 -15.11
N ALA A 149 9.50 20.81 -13.82
CA ALA A 149 9.47 21.90 -12.86
C ALA A 149 10.80 22.01 -12.13
N SER A 150 11.30 23.24 -12.00
CA SER A 150 12.53 23.55 -11.27
C SER A 150 12.21 24.05 -9.86
N PRO A 151 13.11 23.82 -8.87
CA PRO A 151 12.98 24.38 -7.53
C PRO A 151 12.86 25.91 -7.55
N GLY A 152 12.13 26.46 -6.60
CA GLY A 152 11.97 27.92 -6.46
C GLY A 152 10.76 28.32 -5.63
N SER A 153 10.53 29.63 -5.52
CA SER A 153 9.31 30.21 -4.97
C SER A 153 8.35 30.65 -6.07
N GLY A 154 7.04 30.57 -5.83
CA GLY A 154 6.03 30.97 -6.81
C GLY A 154 6.06 30.15 -8.10
N VAL A 155 6.42 28.87 -8.02
CA VAL A 155 6.59 27.99 -9.19
C VAL A 155 5.23 27.72 -9.83
N THR A 156 5.09 28.03 -11.12
CA THR A 156 3.87 27.73 -11.88
C THR A 156 4.04 26.45 -12.66
N LEU A 157 3.16 25.48 -12.40
CA LEU A 157 3.10 24.19 -13.05
C LEU A 157 1.98 24.17 -14.08
N GLN A 158 2.24 23.63 -15.26
CA GLN A 158 1.20 23.22 -16.18
C GLN A 158 0.71 21.82 -15.80
N VAL A 159 -0.60 21.64 -15.67
CA VAL A 159 -1.22 20.35 -15.30
C VAL A 159 -2.38 20.01 -16.24
N ASN A 160 -2.72 18.73 -16.33
CA ASN A 160 -3.87 18.27 -17.11
C ASN A 160 -5.23 18.70 -16.51
N ASP A 161 -5.33 18.83 -15.19
CA ASP A 161 -6.55 19.21 -14.50
C ASP A 161 -6.23 20.01 -13.23
N ALA A 162 -6.48 21.32 -13.23
CA ALA A 162 -6.31 22.15 -12.04
C ALA A 162 -7.57 22.23 -11.16
N SER A 163 -8.70 21.68 -11.60
CA SER A 163 -9.99 21.81 -10.89
C SER A 163 -10.03 21.04 -9.57
N ILE A 164 -9.10 20.10 -9.39
CA ILE A 164 -8.96 19.30 -8.17
C ILE A 164 -8.33 20.07 -7.00
N PHE A 165 -7.77 21.25 -7.26
CA PHE A 165 -7.03 22.05 -6.28
C PHE A 165 -7.85 23.19 -5.67
N ARG A 166 -7.43 23.63 -4.48
CA ARG A 166 -7.93 24.81 -3.79
C ARG A 166 -6.76 25.71 -3.39
N VAL A 167 -6.92 27.02 -3.60
CA VAL A 167 -5.96 28.02 -3.12
C VAL A 167 -5.84 27.95 -1.59
N GLY A 168 -4.61 27.96 -1.08
CA GLY A 168 -4.27 27.75 0.32
C GLY A 168 -4.17 26.27 0.73
N GLY A 169 -4.67 25.36 -0.10
CA GLY A 169 -4.63 23.92 0.12
C GLY A 169 -3.22 23.34 -0.03
N TYR A 170 -2.99 22.22 0.64
CA TYR A 170 -1.74 21.49 0.58
C TYR A 170 -1.90 20.12 -0.06
N TYR A 171 -0.94 19.77 -0.90
CA TYR A 171 -0.96 18.58 -1.75
C TYR A 171 0.42 17.92 -1.76
N LEU A 172 0.48 16.68 -2.20
CA LEU A 172 1.72 15.96 -2.46
C LEU A 172 2.01 15.99 -3.96
N ILE A 173 3.24 16.32 -4.33
CA ILE A 173 3.77 16.12 -5.68
C ILE A 173 4.82 15.02 -5.63
N LYS A 174 4.77 14.06 -6.55
CA LYS A 174 5.74 12.97 -6.68
C LYS A 174 6.14 12.70 -8.13
N ASP A 175 7.33 12.16 -8.29
CA ASP A 175 7.76 11.43 -9.49
C ASP A 175 8.50 10.15 -9.09
N ASN A 176 9.35 9.63 -9.97
CA ASN A 176 10.13 8.43 -9.70
C ASN A 176 11.31 8.68 -8.75
N ALA A 177 11.74 9.93 -8.57
CA ALA A 177 12.90 10.30 -7.77
C ALA A 177 12.53 10.80 -6.37
N GLY A 178 11.39 11.48 -6.26
CA GLY A 178 11.02 12.14 -5.01
C GLY A 178 9.52 12.34 -4.81
N ILE A 179 9.21 12.79 -3.60
CA ILE A 179 7.88 13.24 -3.20
C ILE A 179 8.05 14.35 -2.17
N GLU A 180 7.27 15.42 -2.28
CA GLU A 180 7.23 16.52 -1.32
C GLU A 180 5.82 17.09 -1.15
N ARG A 181 5.59 17.82 -0.05
CA ARG A 181 4.36 18.59 0.16
C ARG A 181 4.52 20.00 -0.39
N VAL A 182 3.52 20.45 -1.12
CA VAL A 182 3.45 21.77 -1.71
C VAL A 182 2.15 22.46 -1.30
N GLN A 183 2.17 23.79 -1.23
CA GLN A 183 0.97 24.60 -1.04
C GLN A 183 0.59 25.27 -2.35
N VAL A 184 -0.68 25.18 -2.73
CA VAL A 184 -1.21 25.89 -3.89
C VAL A 184 -1.56 27.33 -3.50
N THR A 185 -1.05 28.31 -4.23
CA THR A 185 -1.27 29.75 -3.97
C THR A 185 -2.10 30.43 -5.06
N ALA A 186 -2.14 29.87 -6.26
CA ALA A 186 -3.03 30.30 -7.32
C ALA A 186 -3.35 29.12 -8.25
N LEU A 187 -4.46 29.23 -8.99
CA LEU A 187 -4.90 28.25 -9.97
C LEU A 187 -5.56 28.95 -11.16
N ASP A 188 -5.34 28.40 -12.35
CA ASP A 188 -6.01 28.76 -13.59
C ASP A 188 -6.61 27.50 -14.20
N THR A 189 -7.93 27.40 -14.12
CA THR A 189 -8.72 26.29 -14.69
C THR A 189 -9.28 26.60 -16.07
N VAL A 190 -9.03 27.80 -16.61
CA VAL A 190 -9.55 28.27 -17.90
C VAL A 190 -8.50 28.10 -19.00
N ALA A 191 -7.22 28.31 -18.71
CA ALA A 191 -6.13 28.08 -19.65
C ALA A 191 -5.97 26.58 -19.99
N SER A 192 -5.45 26.30 -21.20
CA SER A 192 -5.08 24.95 -21.64
C SER A 192 -3.60 24.93 -22.08
N PRO A 193 -2.73 24.14 -21.41
CA PRO A 193 -3.01 23.36 -20.20
C PRO A 193 -3.38 24.26 -19.01
N ASN A 194 -4.10 23.69 -18.04
CA ASN A 194 -4.39 24.40 -16.79
C ASN A 194 -3.08 24.73 -16.05
N THR A 195 -3.10 25.71 -15.16
CA THR A 195 -1.93 26.01 -14.34
C THR A 195 -2.24 26.03 -12.85
N VAL A 196 -1.22 25.66 -12.06
CA VAL A 196 -1.24 25.68 -10.60
C VAL A 196 0.04 26.38 -10.15
N THR A 197 -0.08 27.44 -9.36
CA THR A 197 1.07 28.10 -8.74
C THR A 197 1.28 27.56 -7.35
N LEU A 198 2.51 27.14 -7.07
CA LEU A 198 2.96 26.64 -5.78
C LEU A 198 3.71 27.72 -5.00
N ALA A 199 3.51 27.77 -3.69
CA ALA A 199 4.25 28.69 -2.81
C ALA A 199 5.77 28.50 -2.94
N SER A 200 6.21 27.25 -2.87
CA SER A 200 7.59 26.83 -3.03
C SER A 200 7.67 25.39 -3.53
N LEU A 201 8.74 25.09 -4.24
CA LEU A 201 9.13 23.75 -4.64
C LEU A 201 10.60 23.55 -4.28
N VAL A 202 10.93 22.50 -3.52
CA VAL A 202 12.31 22.26 -3.04
C VAL A 202 13.08 21.41 -4.03
N ALA A 203 12.43 20.43 -4.66
CA ALA A 203 13.06 19.53 -5.61
C ALA A 203 12.66 19.84 -7.07
N ALA A 204 13.42 19.31 -8.02
CA ALA A 204 13.01 19.31 -9.41
C ALA A 204 12.09 18.10 -9.66
N TYR A 205 11.08 18.28 -10.51
CA TYR A 205 10.18 17.19 -10.92
C TYR A 205 10.14 17.10 -12.44
N ALA A 206 10.16 15.86 -12.94
CA ALA A 206 9.99 15.62 -14.36
C ALA A 206 8.56 15.93 -14.86
N SER A 207 8.40 16.06 -16.18
CA SER A 207 7.08 15.98 -16.80
C SER A 207 6.47 14.61 -16.51
N GLY A 208 5.17 14.56 -16.26
CA GLY A 208 4.49 13.34 -15.82
C GLY A 208 4.45 13.14 -14.31
N ALA A 209 5.01 14.07 -13.52
CA ALA A 209 4.88 14.04 -12.07
C ALA A 209 3.40 14.14 -11.66
N LYS A 210 3.04 13.42 -10.60
CA LYS A 210 1.67 13.35 -10.09
C LYS A 210 1.52 14.29 -8.91
N ILE A 211 0.48 15.12 -8.90
CA ILE A 211 0.15 16.03 -7.81
C ILE A 211 -1.31 15.84 -7.38
N GLY A 212 -1.54 15.66 -6.08
CA GLY A 212 -2.87 15.38 -5.53
C GLY A 212 -2.85 15.28 -4.00
N GLU A 213 -3.99 14.91 -3.40
CA GLU A 213 -4.06 14.73 -1.94
C GLU A 213 -3.27 13.50 -1.51
N ASP A 214 -3.54 12.34 -2.10
CA ASP A 214 -2.74 11.14 -1.85
C ASP A 214 -2.45 10.40 -3.16
N PRO A 215 -1.42 10.83 -3.91
CA PRO A 215 -1.11 10.27 -5.23
C PRO A 215 -0.53 8.85 -5.17
N GLN A 216 -0.27 8.28 -3.97
CA GLN A 216 0.25 6.92 -3.83
C GLN A 216 -0.03 6.35 -2.41
N PRO A 217 -1.28 5.99 -2.06
CA PRO A 217 -1.67 5.53 -0.72
C PRO A 217 -1.21 4.10 -0.40
N VAL A 218 -0.04 3.69 -0.89
CA VAL A 218 0.44 2.30 -0.81
C VAL A 218 0.90 1.98 0.61
N VAL A 219 0.48 0.80 1.08
CA VAL A 219 0.83 0.26 2.40
C VAL A 219 1.37 -1.16 2.31
N VAL A 220 2.13 -1.54 3.35
CA VAL A 220 2.52 -2.93 3.63
C VAL A 220 2.07 -3.30 5.04
N GLY A 221 1.40 -4.42 5.15
CA GLY A 221 0.84 -4.91 6.39
C GLY A 221 1.84 -5.62 7.29
N HIS A 222 1.50 -5.67 8.56
CA HIS A 222 2.08 -6.57 9.55
C HIS A 222 1.77 -8.03 9.17
N TYR A 223 2.58 -9.00 9.61
CA TYR A 223 2.38 -10.44 9.35
C TYR A 223 1.11 -11.05 9.99
N GLN A 224 0.38 -10.21 10.72
CA GLN A 224 -0.91 -10.49 11.35
C GLN A 224 -1.90 -9.39 10.95
N SER A 225 -1.87 -9.01 9.67
CA SER A 225 -2.85 -8.09 9.10
C SER A 225 -4.24 -8.74 9.09
N PRO A 226 -5.33 -7.97 9.22
CA PRO A 226 -5.42 -6.51 9.21
C PRO A 226 -5.37 -5.92 10.62
N GLY A 227 -4.15 -5.60 11.07
CA GLY A 227 -3.86 -5.04 12.39
C GLY A 227 -3.07 -3.77 12.21
N SER A 228 -1.76 -3.90 11.92
CA SER A 228 -0.90 -2.76 11.64
C SER A 228 -0.39 -2.68 10.20
N PHE A 229 -0.13 -1.48 9.71
CA PHE A 229 0.42 -1.23 8.37
C PHE A 229 1.51 -0.14 8.41
N TYR A 230 2.29 -0.13 7.34
CA TYR A 230 3.39 0.79 7.07
C TYR A 230 3.13 1.44 5.71
N ALA A 231 2.90 2.76 5.71
CA ALA A 231 2.63 3.52 4.48
C ALA A 231 3.92 4.03 3.84
N ILE A 232 3.93 4.18 2.50
CA ILE A 232 5.05 4.83 1.78
C ILE A 232 5.08 6.33 2.06
N ASN A 233 3.92 6.99 2.12
CA ASN A 233 3.82 8.45 2.11
C ASN A 233 3.69 9.09 3.51
N LYS A 234 4.43 8.63 4.52
CA LYS A 234 4.61 9.45 5.74
C LYS A 234 5.59 10.56 5.36
N PHE A 235 5.16 11.81 5.38
CA PHE A 235 6.01 12.92 4.95
C PHE A 235 7.38 12.94 5.64
N ASP A 236 8.37 13.33 4.84
CA ASP A 236 9.81 13.49 5.11
C ASP A 236 10.18 14.26 6.39
N GLY A 237 9.22 14.94 7.01
CA GLY A 237 9.42 15.74 8.22
C GLY A 237 9.35 14.97 9.53
N TRP A 238 9.08 13.66 9.53
CA TRP A 238 9.01 12.86 10.75
C TRP A 238 10.00 11.71 10.74
N ALA A 239 10.82 11.61 11.79
CA ALA A 239 11.77 10.53 11.95
C ALA A 239 11.05 9.16 11.94
N SER A 240 11.62 8.21 11.20
CA SER A 240 11.27 6.79 11.30
C SER A 240 11.56 6.30 12.72
N THR A 241 10.73 5.42 13.28
CA THR A 241 11.10 4.76 14.54
C THR A 241 12.25 3.78 14.29
N THR A 242 12.93 3.32 15.34
CA THR A 242 13.94 2.27 15.23
C THR A 242 13.39 1.06 14.45
N SER A 243 14.19 0.48 13.55
CA SER A 243 13.85 -0.66 12.68
C SER A 243 12.81 -0.42 11.57
N GLN A 244 12.33 0.82 11.42
CA GLN A 244 11.67 1.30 10.21
C GLN A 244 12.71 1.85 9.23
N THR A 245 12.51 1.61 7.94
CA THR A 245 13.37 2.16 6.89
C THR A 245 12.55 3.02 5.92
N GLY A 246 13.15 4.12 5.48
CA GLY A 246 12.56 5.12 4.59
C GLY A 246 11.40 5.89 5.22
N THR A 247 10.46 6.36 4.39
CA THR A 247 9.33 7.23 4.78
C THR A 247 8.17 6.44 5.40
N CYS A 248 8.45 5.32 6.06
CA CYS A 248 7.41 4.55 6.71
C CYS A 248 7.15 5.01 8.14
N GLY A 249 5.91 4.84 8.58
CA GLY A 249 5.54 4.91 9.98
C GLY A 249 4.57 3.80 10.30
N ALA A 250 4.82 3.11 11.40
CA ALA A 250 3.82 2.27 12.00
C ALA A 250 2.76 3.15 12.65
N ALA A 251 1.51 2.92 12.28
CA ALA A 251 0.43 3.39 13.13
C ALA A 251 0.25 2.37 14.28
N HIS A 252 0.59 2.78 15.50
CA HIS A 252 0.54 1.92 16.70
C HIS A 252 -0.24 2.65 17.80
N GLY A 253 -1.54 2.89 17.60
CA GLY A 253 -2.38 3.54 18.62
C GLY A 253 -2.03 5.01 18.91
N GLY A 254 -2.95 5.72 19.57
CA GLY A 254 -2.84 7.17 19.90
C GLY A 254 -3.91 8.06 19.27
N PHE A 255 -5.15 7.55 19.14
CA PHE A 255 -6.14 8.06 18.19
C PHE A 255 -6.88 9.36 18.49
N GLN A 256 -6.91 9.85 19.73
CA GLN A 256 -7.91 10.86 20.11
C GLN A 256 -7.47 12.31 19.90
N THR A 257 -6.17 12.60 19.83
CA THR A 257 -5.67 13.98 19.64
C THR A 257 -5.29 14.28 18.19
N ALA A 258 -4.83 13.28 17.43
CA ALA A 258 -4.54 13.44 15.99
C ALA A 258 -5.79 13.38 15.09
N SER A 259 -6.95 13.05 15.67
CA SER A 259 -8.22 12.96 14.95
C SER A 259 -8.96 14.31 14.82
N ASN A 260 -8.47 15.40 15.41
CA ASN A 260 -9.05 16.75 15.27
C ASN A 260 -8.72 17.36 13.88
N PRO A 261 -9.71 17.63 13.01
CA PRO A 261 -9.48 18.22 11.67
C PRO A 261 -8.74 19.56 11.69
N ASP A 262 -8.94 20.37 12.74
CA ASP A 262 -8.35 21.71 12.85
C ASP A 262 -6.89 21.67 13.31
N GLN A 263 -6.50 20.65 14.06
CA GLN A 263 -5.08 20.39 14.39
C GLN A 263 -4.31 19.73 13.23
N ARG A 264 -5.01 19.27 12.18
CA ARG A 264 -4.40 18.68 10.98
C ARG A 264 -4.00 19.70 9.92
N GLN A 265 -4.43 20.96 10.01
CA GLN A 265 -4.01 22.01 9.07
C GLN A 265 -2.48 22.26 9.12
N GLY A 266 -1.85 21.99 10.27
CA GLY A 266 -0.39 21.99 10.44
C GLY A 266 0.30 20.64 10.28
N LEU A 267 -0.43 19.53 10.06
CA LEU A 267 0.13 18.17 9.97
C LEU A 267 0.23 17.70 8.52
N ILE A 268 1.37 17.08 8.21
CA ILE A 268 1.80 16.68 6.87
C ILE A 268 1.63 15.19 6.65
N THR A 269 0.45 14.70 6.95
CA THR A 269 0.14 13.30 6.72
C THR A 269 -1.25 13.25 6.15
N LEU A 270 -1.33 13.06 4.85
CA LEU A 270 -2.49 12.53 4.18
C LEU A 270 -2.34 10.99 4.22
N PHE A 271 -2.17 10.45 5.42
CA PHE A 271 -2.41 9.04 5.72
C PHE A 271 -3.30 9.00 6.97
N PRO A 272 -4.39 8.21 7.00
CA PRO A 272 -5.10 7.98 8.22
C PRO A 272 -4.15 7.18 9.10
N TRP A 273 -3.42 7.87 9.96
CA TRP A 273 -2.74 7.24 11.10
C TRP A 273 -3.74 6.39 11.90
N LEU A 274 -5.06 6.64 11.72
CA LEU A 274 -6.23 5.82 12.07
C LEU A 274 -6.06 4.33 11.79
N ALA A 275 -5.26 3.95 10.80
CA ALA A 275 -5.32 2.63 10.17
C ALA A 275 -4.65 1.47 10.89
N ALA A 276 -4.11 1.59 12.11
CA ALA A 276 -3.38 0.46 12.68
C ALA A 276 -3.42 0.25 14.20
N HIS A 277 -3.62 -1.03 14.56
CA HIS A 277 -3.71 -1.57 15.92
C HIS A 277 -3.10 -2.97 16.02
N THR A 278 -2.48 -3.27 17.16
CA THR A 278 -1.84 -4.57 17.43
C THR A 278 -2.74 -5.55 18.19
N THR A 279 -4.03 -5.22 18.39
CA THR A 279 -4.95 -6.00 19.22
C THR A 279 -6.29 -6.26 18.51
N ALA A 280 -6.89 -7.42 18.78
CA ALA A 280 -8.20 -7.84 18.25
C ALA A 280 -9.39 -6.92 18.63
N ALA A 281 -9.17 -5.92 19.49
CA ALA A 281 -10.21 -5.05 20.01
C ALA A 281 -10.71 -4.05 18.96
N TYR A 282 -9.89 -3.70 17.95
CA TYR A 282 -10.20 -2.61 17.02
C TYR A 282 -10.68 -3.15 15.66
N LYS A 283 -12.01 -3.19 15.47
CA LYS A 283 -12.68 -3.78 14.30
C LYS A 283 -12.97 -2.79 13.16
N GLU A 284 -12.84 -1.49 13.41
CA GLU A 284 -13.24 -0.41 12.49
C GLU A 284 -12.47 -0.43 11.15
N LEU A 285 -11.25 -0.95 11.14
CA LEU A 285 -10.31 -0.86 10.01
C LEU A 285 -10.58 -1.79 8.85
N ARG A 286 -11.35 -2.85 9.10
CA ARG A 286 -11.75 -3.78 8.04
C ARG A 286 -12.90 -3.20 7.19
N GLY A 287 -13.43 -2.02 7.51
CA GLY A 287 -14.27 -1.27 6.56
C GLY A 287 -13.46 -0.60 5.45
N GLU A 288 -12.19 -0.30 5.74
CA GLU A 288 -11.31 0.57 4.95
C GLU A 288 -10.30 -0.20 4.09
N LEU A 289 -10.13 -1.50 4.36
CA LEU A 289 -9.48 -2.39 3.43
C LEU A 289 -10.40 -2.65 2.24
N ILE A 290 -9.80 -2.79 1.07
CA ILE A 290 -10.52 -3.22 -0.12
C ILE A 290 -10.85 -4.69 0.10
N GLU A 291 -12.14 -5.02 0.08
CA GLU A 291 -12.69 -6.39 0.13
C GLU A 291 -12.36 -7.27 1.36
N VAL A 292 -11.82 -6.71 2.45
CA VAL A 292 -11.51 -7.43 3.70
C VAL A 292 -12.22 -6.80 4.91
N TYR A 293 -13.19 -7.52 5.48
CA TYR A 293 -14.17 -7.04 6.48
C TYR A 293 -14.04 -7.69 7.85
N ALA A 294 -14.59 -7.03 8.88
CA ALA A 294 -14.63 -7.54 10.24
C ALA A 294 -15.72 -8.60 10.41
N HIS A 295 -15.38 -9.71 11.06
CA HIS A 295 -16.36 -10.71 11.44
C HIS A 295 -16.37 -10.93 12.96
N GLY A 296 -17.53 -11.28 13.51
CA GLY A 296 -17.75 -11.45 14.95
C GLY A 296 -17.32 -12.83 15.47
N GLY A 297 -17.27 -13.84 14.60
CA GLY A 297 -16.73 -15.17 14.88
C GLY A 297 -17.61 -16.11 15.72
N GLY A 298 -18.70 -15.60 16.31
CA GLY A 298 -19.52 -16.37 17.26
C GLY A 298 -20.35 -17.51 16.65
N ILE A 299 -20.41 -17.62 15.31
CA ILE A 299 -21.27 -18.57 14.59
C ILE A 299 -20.60 -19.20 13.36
N THR A 300 -19.28 -19.07 13.21
CA THR A 300 -18.53 -19.54 12.03
C THR A 300 -17.20 -20.15 12.44
N ASP A 301 -16.74 -21.14 11.68
CA ASP A 301 -15.38 -21.66 11.72
C ASP A 301 -14.50 -20.99 10.66
N SER A 302 -13.17 -21.11 10.78
CA SER A 302 -12.27 -20.59 9.74
C SER A 302 -12.42 -21.42 8.47
N GLU A 303 -12.34 -20.75 7.32
CA GLU A 303 -12.60 -21.27 5.98
C GLU A 303 -14.09 -21.43 5.62
N ASP A 304 -15.02 -21.15 6.55
CA ASP A 304 -16.45 -21.06 6.24
C ASP A 304 -16.73 -19.99 5.17
N VAL A 305 -17.79 -20.19 4.41
CA VAL A 305 -18.28 -19.25 3.39
C VAL A 305 -19.61 -18.66 3.85
N LEU A 306 -19.67 -17.32 3.85
CA LEU A 306 -20.87 -16.55 4.13
C LEU A 306 -21.43 -15.98 2.83
N ASP A 307 -22.72 -16.18 2.57
CA ASP A 307 -23.44 -15.48 1.50
C ASP A 307 -24.22 -14.30 2.11
N LEU A 308 -23.90 -13.09 1.65
CA LEU A 308 -24.57 -11.87 2.06
C LEU A 308 -25.09 -11.13 0.82
N GLY A 309 -26.34 -11.41 0.47
CA GLY A 309 -27.02 -10.72 -0.63
C GLY A 309 -26.46 -11.07 -2.01
N GLY A 310 -26.02 -12.32 -2.21
CA GLY A 310 -25.46 -12.80 -3.47
C GLY A 310 -23.96 -12.50 -3.66
N VAL A 311 -23.30 -12.02 -2.61
CA VAL A 311 -21.84 -11.89 -2.54
C VAL A 311 -21.32 -12.86 -1.50
N THR A 312 -20.34 -13.67 -1.89
CA THR A 312 -19.71 -14.68 -1.02
C THR A 312 -18.49 -14.12 -0.33
N TYR A 313 -18.29 -14.52 0.92
CA TYR A 313 -17.15 -14.13 1.74
C TYR A 313 -16.57 -15.35 2.43
N LYS A 314 -15.25 -15.54 2.33
CA LYS A 314 -14.53 -16.55 3.12
C LYS A 314 -14.05 -15.96 4.44
N VAL A 315 -14.31 -16.65 5.55
CA VAL A 315 -13.91 -16.16 6.88
C VAL A 315 -12.64 -16.82 7.40
N PHE A 316 -11.85 -16.07 8.18
CA PHE A 316 -10.63 -16.57 8.81
C PHE A 316 -10.46 -16.02 10.22
N ASN A 317 -10.07 -16.87 11.17
CA ASN A 317 -9.63 -16.46 12.49
C ASN A 317 -8.11 -16.25 12.49
N LEU A 318 -7.69 -15.02 12.20
CA LEU A 318 -6.29 -14.68 12.08
C LEU A 318 -5.63 -14.51 13.45
N SER A 319 -4.41 -15.03 13.58
CA SER A 319 -3.56 -14.87 14.75
C SER A 319 -3.31 -13.40 15.04
N GLY A 320 -3.81 -12.88 16.18
CA GLY A 320 -3.64 -11.47 16.56
C GLY A 320 -4.91 -10.64 16.37
N PRO A 321 -5.35 -10.29 15.15
CA PRO A 321 -6.48 -9.40 14.93
C PRO A 321 -7.83 -10.13 15.07
N GLY A 322 -7.86 -11.47 15.03
CA GLY A 322 -9.08 -12.28 15.13
C GLY A 322 -9.82 -12.41 13.80
N TRP A 323 -11.14 -12.56 13.87
CA TRP A 323 -11.99 -12.95 12.73
C TRP A 323 -12.15 -11.90 11.63
N CYS A 324 -11.78 -12.21 10.40
CA CYS A 324 -12.11 -11.42 9.20
C CYS A 324 -12.98 -12.21 8.21
N ALA A 325 -13.64 -11.49 7.30
CA ALA A 325 -14.33 -12.00 6.12
C ALA A 325 -13.70 -11.36 4.88
N VAL A 326 -13.34 -12.15 3.88
CA VAL A 326 -12.73 -11.69 2.63
C VAL A 326 -13.67 -12.04 1.50
N LYS A 327 -13.98 -11.10 0.61
CA LYS A 327 -14.85 -11.38 -0.55
C LYS A 327 -14.25 -12.49 -1.42
N GLU A 328 -15.08 -13.34 -2.01
CA GLU A 328 -14.66 -14.31 -3.03
C GLU A 328 -15.02 -13.86 -4.45
#